data_AF-A0A834YBK2-F1
#
_entry.id   AF-A0A834YBK2-F1
#
_cell.length_a   1.000
_cell.length_b   1.000
_cell.length_c   1.000
_cell.angle_alpha   90.00
_cell.angle_beta   90.00
_cell.angle_gamma   90.00
#
_symmetry.space_group_name_H-M   'P 1'
#
loop_
_entity.id
_entity.type
_entity.pdbx_description
1 polymer ?
#
loop_
_entity_poly.entity_id
_entity_poly.type
_entity_poly.pdbx_seq_one_letter_code
_entity_poly.pdbx_strand_id
1 'polypeptide(L)'
;MEMATKFGTIEIVMACIECSPDLILFCTAYYSIFHTAVEYRQVKIFNLIYGGDARATELFHKRDEFGSTILHLAAKLAPSPQLNSVSGAALQMQRELQWFKEVEKIVRPSYKDWTNCQGKTAQVLFTEEHKDLVKEGEKWMKDTATSCMLVATLVATIVFAAAFTIPGGNDNGRGIPIFLKYNSFKVFIVSDALALFSAATSVLMFLSILTSRYGEEDFLKSLPTKIIIGLAFLFFSIATMMIAFSAALSIILSESWAWASFPIALIACFPVTLFALLQFPLFLEIVHSTYGSGIFKEDSNYRLS
;
A
#
# COMPACT_ATOMS: atom_id res chain seq x y z
N MET A 1 -7.66 -29.40 -16.66
CA MET A 1 -6.83 -28.92 -15.53
C MET A 1 -6.13 -27.60 -15.88
N GLU A 2 -5.29 -27.54 -16.91
CA GLU A 2 -4.59 -26.29 -17.32
C GLU A 2 -5.52 -25.08 -17.52
N MET A 3 -6.63 -25.25 -18.25
CA MET A 3 -7.62 -24.20 -18.44
C MET A 3 -8.22 -23.73 -17.10
N ALA A 4 -8.60 -24.68 -16.22
CA ALA A 4 -9.09 -24.35 -14.89
C ALA A 4 -8.04 -23.58 -14.07
N THR A 5 -6.75 -23.95 -14.19
CA THR A 5 -5.65 -23.21 -13.58
C THR A 5 -5.56 -21.80 -14.12
N LYS A 6 -5.53 -21.62 -15.45
CA LYS A 6 -5.45 -20.31 -16.10
C LYS A 6 -6.56 -19.34 -15.64
N PHE A 7 -7.78 -19.86 -15.47
CA PHE A 7 -8.94 -19.07 -15.01
C PHE A 7 -9.11 -19.03 -13.48
N GLY A 8 -8.25 -19.70 -12.71
CA GLY A 8 -8.30 -19.67 -11.24
C GLY A 8 -9.44 -20.49 -10.62
N THR A 9 -10.01 -21.45 -11.34
CA THR A 9 -11.10 -22.31 -10.87
C THR A 9 -10.55 -23.42 -9.97
N ILE A 10 -10.30 -23.11 -8.70
CA ILE A 10 -9.64 -24.01 -7.75
C ILE A 10 -10.42 -25.30 -7.50
N GLU A 11 -11.75 -25.26 -7.50
CA GLU A 11 -12.62 -26.41 -7.21
C GLU A 11 -12.42 -27.54 -8.23
N ILE A 12 -12.29 -27.17 -9.51
CA ILE A 12 -12.01 -28.13 -10.58
C ILE A 12 -10.59 -28.71 -10.43
N VAL A 13 -9.62 -27.87 -10.04
CA VAL A 13 -8.23 -28.32 -9.84
C VAL A 13 -8.14 -29.29 -8.66
N MET A 14 -8.78 -28.99 -7.53
CA MET A 14 -8.86 -29.89 -6.37
C MET A 14 -9.51 -31.22 -6.73
N ALA A 15 -10.69 -31.19 -7.35
CA ALA A 15 -11.38 -32.41 -7.75
C ALA A 15 -10.54 -33.30 -8.68
N CYS A 16 -9.76 -32.69 -9.60
CA CYS A 16 -8.82 -33.43 -10.44
C CYS A 16 -7.70 -34.09 -9.61
N ILE A 17 -7.08 -33.36 -8.67
CA ILE A 17 -5.99 -33.87 -7.84
C ILE A 17 -6.48 -35.00 -6.92
N GLU A 18 -7.66 -34.85 -6.31
CA GLU A 18 -8.27 -35.90 -5.46
C GLU A 18 -8.56 -37.18 -6.25
N CYS A 19 -9.03 -37.06 -7.50
CA CYS A 19 -9.26 -38.22 -8.36
C CYS A 19 -7.97 -38.91 -8.78
N SER A 20 -6.87 -38.16 -8.96
CA SER A 20 -5.58 -38.70 -9.39
C SER A 20 -4.43 -37.80 -8.91
N PRO A 21 -3.84 -38.08 -7.73
CA PRO A 21 -2.80 -37.24 -7.13
C PRO A 21 -1.57 -37.02 -8.02
N ASP A 22 -1.24 -37.99 -8.87
CA ASP A 22 -0.12 -37.89 -9.82
C ASP A 22 -0.29 -36.77 -10.88
N LEU A 23 -1.50 -36.21 -11.02
CA LEU A 23 -1.74 -35.03 -11.86
C LEU A 23 -0.96 -33.79 -11.39
N ILE A 24 -0.56 -33.72 -10.12
CA ILE A 24 0.33 -32.66 -9.63
C ILE A 24 1.68 -32.67 -10.37
N LEU A 25 2.18 -33.88 -10.65
CA LEU A 25 3.44 -34.11 -11.34
C LEU A 25 3.29 -34.16 -12.86
N PHE A 26 2.05 -34.23 -13.34
CA PHE A 26 1.77 -34.23 -14.75
C PHE A 26 2.23 -32.91 -15.39
N CYS A 27 3.01 -33.07 -16.45
CA CYS A 27 3.45 -31.98 -17.29
C CYS A 27 3.08 -32.33 -18.72
N THR A 28 2.62 -31.35 -19.47
CA THR A 28 2.68 -31.44 -20.92
C THR A 28 4.16 -31.40 -21.36
N ALA A 29 4.41 -31.43 -22.67
CA ALA A 29 5.77 -31.33 -23.20
C ALA A 29 6.53 -30.07 -22.74
N TYR A 30 5.82 -29.04 -22.24
CA TYR A 30 6.41 -27.73 -21.92
C TYR A 30 5.99 -27.14 -20.57
N TYR A 31 4.82 -27.49 -20.02
CA TYR A 31 4.29 -26.85 -18.80
C TYR A 31 3.74 -27.84 -17.78
N SER A 32 4.02 -27.56 -16.50
CA SER A 32 3.22 -28.11 -15.39
C SER A 32 2.11 -27.14 -15.02
N ILE A 33 1.06 -27.63 -14.38
CA ILE A 33 0.03 -26.78 -13.75
C ILE A 33 0.62 -25.74 -12.79
N PHE A 34 1.79 -26.00 -12.21
CA PHE A 34 2.49 -25.08 -11.34
C PHE A 34 3.08 -23.89 -12.12
N HIS A 35 3.62 -24.13 -13.31
CA HIS A 35 4.09 -23.07 -14.22
C HIS A 35 2.93 -22.18 -14.66
N THR A 36 1.80 -22.77 -15.04
CA THR A 36 0.58 -22.03 -15.39
C THR A 36 0.07 -21.20 -14.22
N ALA A 37 0.08 -21.74 -13.00
CA ALA A 37 -0.32 -20.98 -11.81
C ALA A 37 0.59 -19.76 -11.57
N VAL A 38 1.90 -19.91 -11.81
CA VAL A 38 2.87 -18.81 -11.68
C VAL A 38 2.67 -17.72 -12.73
N GLU A 39 2.55 -18.12 -14.00
CA GLU A 39 2.38 -17.20 -15.12
C GLU A 39 1.09 -16.38 -15.01
N TYR A 40 -0.01 -17.00 -14.57
CA TYR A 40 -1.33 -16.34 -14.48
C TYR A 40 -1.65 -15.75 -13.09
N ARG A 41 -0.66 -15.66 -12.18
CA ARG A 41 -0.81 -15.10 -10.81
C ARG A 41 -1.87 -15.80 -9.95
N GLN A 42 -2.01 -17.11 -10.09
CA GLN A 42 -3.06 -17.88 -9.44
C GLN A 42 -2.64 -18.35 -8.04
N VAL A 43 -2.66 -17.40 -7.10
CA VAL A 43 -2.19 -17.56 -5.71
C VAL A 43 -2.76 -18.82 -5.03
N LYS A 44 -4.08 -19.02 -5.10
CA LYS A 44 -4.74 -20.13 -4.38
C LYS A 44 -4.32 -21.50 -4.93
N ILE A 45 -4.18 -21.60 -6.24
CA ILE A 45 -3.77 -22.84 -6.92
C ILE A 45 -2.29 -23.10 -6.68
N PHE A 46 -1.45 -22.06 -6.68
CA PHE A 46 -0.06 -22.18 -6.27
C PHE A 46 0.04 -22.75 -4.85
N ASN A 47 -0.70 -22.20 -3.89
CA ASN A 47 -0.67 -22.66 -2.49
C ASN A 47 -1.18 -24.09 -2.35
N LEU A 48 -2.24 -24.46 -3.07
CA LEU A 48 -2.77 -25.83 -3.09
C LEU A 48 -1.68 -26.83 -3.52
N ILE A 49 -0.95 -26.51 -4.60
CA ILE A 49 0.07 -27.41 -5.14
C ILE A 49 1.33 -27.41 -4.27
N TYR A 50 1.81 -26.24 -3.85
CA TYR A 50 3.03 -26.09 -3.05
C TYR A 50 2.88 -26.65 -1.63
N GLY A 51 1.72 -26.42 -1.00
CA GLY A 51 1.43 -26.92 0.35
C GLY A 51 0.95 -28.38 0.37
N GLY A 52 0.49 -28.91 -0.77
CA GLY A 52 -0.10 -30.24 -0.88
C GLY A 52 0.90 -31.37 -1.14
N ASP A 53 1.96 -31.14 -1.92
CA ASP A 53 2.93 -32.18 -2.27
C ASP A 53 4.35 -31.62 -2.46
N ALA A 54 5.29 -32.04 -1.62
CA ALA A 54 6.70 -31.63 -1.70
C ALA A 54 7.35 -31.99 -3.04
N ARG A 55 6.86 -33.04 -3.73
CA ARG A 55 7.33 -33.45 -5.06
C ARG A 55 7.05 -32.40 -6.13
N ALA A 56 6.09 -31.49 -5.93
CA ALA A 56 5.83 -30.40 -6.87
C ALA A 56 7.07 -29.51 -7.11
N THR A 57 7.94 -29.39 -6.10
CA THR A 57 9.20 -28.64 -6.20
C THR A 57 10.23 -29.30 -7.11
N GLU A 58 10.12 -30.61 -7.34
CA GLU A 58 10.97 -31.34 -8.30
C GLU A 58 10.75 -30.81 -9.72
N LEU A 59 9.61 -30.19 -10.02
CA LEU A 59 9.32 -29.68 -11.36
C LEU A 59 9.97 -28.33 -11.67
N PHE A 60 10.60 -27.65 -10.70
CA PHE A 60 11.13 -26.29 -10.91
C PHE A 60 12.36 -26.23 -11.82
N HIS A 61 13.01 -27.37 -12.06
CA HIS A 61 14.12 -27.47 -13.01
C HIS A 61 13.65 -27.53 -14.47
N LYS A 62 12.35 -27.81 -14.71
CA LYS A 62 11.80 -27.86 -16.06
C LYS A 62 11.83 -26.47 -16.68
N ARG A 63 11.97 -26.45 -18.01
CA ARG A 63 11.99 -25.25 -18.82
C ARG A 63 10.90 -25.36 -19.89
N ASP A 64 10.31 -24.24 -20.23
CA ASP A 64 9.39 -24.16 -21.37
C ASP A 64 10.13 -24.29 -22.71
N GLU A 65 9.39 -24.22 -23.81
CA GLU A 65 9.90 -24.25 -25.18
C GLU A 65 10.92 -23.13 -25.50
N PHE A 66 10.92 -22.05 -24.71
CA PHE A 66 11.81 -20.91 -24.82
C PHE A 66 12.96 -20.97 -23.80
N GLY A 67 13.15 -22.11 -23.11
CA GLY A 67 14.17 -22.26 -22.08
C GLY A 67 13.88 -21.50 -20.79
N SER A 68 12.67 -20.94 -20.63
CA SER A 68 12.24 -20.15 -19.49
C SER A 68 11.96 -21.06 -18.30
N THR A 69 12.52 -20.69 -17.15
CA THR A 69 12.20 -21.33 -15.87
C THR A 69 10.92 -20.77 -15.29
N ILE A 70 10.41 -21.38 -14.22
CA ILE A 70 9.31 -20.82 -13.43
C ILE A 70 9.58 -19.38 -12.97
N LEU A 71 10.83 -19.02 -12.69
CA LEU A 71 11.20 -17.66 -12.29
C LEU A 71 11.08 -16.67 -13.45
N HIS A 72 11.36 -17.09 -14.69
CA HIS A 72 11.10 -16.29 -15.88
C HIS A 72 9.59 -16.10 -16.11
N LEU A 73 8.76 -17.09 -15.80
CA LEU A 73 7.30 -16.94 -15.88
C LEU A 73 6.76 -15.97 -14.82
N ALA A 74 7.36 -15.97 -13.63
CA ALA A 74 7.08 -14.95 -12.62
C ALA A 74 7.58 -13.56 -13.05
N ALA A 75 8.58 -13.50 -13.94
CA ALA A 75 9.16 -12.26 -14.45
C ALA A 75 8.32 -11.56 -15.53
N LYS A 76 7.46 -12.30 -16.24
CA LYS A 76 6.53 -11.72 -17.23
C LYS A 76 5.47 -10.89 -16.53
N LEU A 77 4.99 -9.82 -17.15
CA LEU A 77 3.90 -9.01 -16.61
C LEU A 77 2.61 -9.84 -16.45
N ALA A 78 1.91 -9.68 -15.33
CA ALA A 78 0.64 -10.36 -15.09
C ALA A 78 -0.41 -10.07 -16.19
N PRO A 79 -1.29 -11.05 -16.50
CA PRO A 79 -2.42 -10.81 -17.39
C PRO A 79 -3.33 -9.70 -16.84
N SER A 80 -3.95 -8.93 -17.74
CA SER A 80 -4.72 -7.73 -17.39
C SER A 80 -5.78 -7.92 -16.29
N PRO A 81 -6.56 -9.02 -16.23
CA PRO A 81 -7.53 -9.23 -15.15
C PRO A 81 -6.90 -9.28 -13.76
N GLN A 82 -5.72 -9.89 -13.64
CA GLN A 82 -4.98 -10.00 -12.38
C GLN A 82 -4.28 -8.70 -12.04
N LEU A 83 -3.66 -8.03 -13.02
CA LEU A 83 -2.99 -6.75 -12.81
C LEU A 83 -3.99 -5.65 -12.38
N ASN A 84 -5.14 -5.56 -13.08
CA ASN A 84 -6.17 -4.56 -12.82
C ASN A 84 -6.98 -4.81 -11.54
N SER A 85 -6.78 -5.95 -10.87
CA SER A 85 -7.39 -6.21 -9.57
C SER A 85 -6.77 -5.41 -8.42
N VAL A 86 -5.59 -4.81 -8.65
CA VAL A 86 -4.86 -4.00 -7.67
C VAL A 86 -4.99 -2.51 -8.01
N SER A 87 -5.26 -1.69 -7.00
CA SER A 87 -5.54 -0.26 -7.16
C SER A 87 -4.26 0.55 -7.41
N GLY A 88 -4.14 1.18 -8.58
CA GLY A 88 -3.06 2.12 -8.88
C GLY A 88 -1.73 1.45 -9.25
N ALA A 89 -1.02 2.06 -10.19
CA ALA A 89 0.18 1.47 -10.80
C ALA A 89 1.31 1.18 -9.79
N ALA A 90 1.44 1.97 -8.72
CA ALA A 90 2.46 1.75 -7.70
C ALA A 90 2.19 0.49 -6.86
N LEU A 91 0.92 0.21 -6.52
CA LEU A 91 0.55 -1.01 -5.81
C LEU A 91 0.58 -2.23 -6.74
N GLN A 92 0.22 -2.06 -8.01
CA GLN A 92 0.43 -3.08 -9.04
C GLN A 92 1.92 -3.47 -9.13
N MET A 93 2.82 -2.50 -9.23
CA MET A 93 4.26 -2.74 -9.25
C MET A 93 4.75 -3.43 -7.98
N GLN A 94 4.30 -2.96 -6.80
CA GLN A 94 4.61 -3.61 -5.53
C GLN A 94 4.17 -5.08 -5.52
N ARG A 95 2.96 -5.36 -6.03
CA ARG A 95 2.40 -6.72 -6.06
C ARG A 95 3.18 -7.65 -6.98
N GLU A 96 3.54 -7.19 -8.17
CA GLU A 96 4.33 -7.97 -9.12
C GLU A 96 5.72 -8.28 -8.56
N LEU A 97 6.34 -7.31 -7.90
CA LEU A 97 7.64 -7.51 -7.28
C LEU A 97 7.58 -8.46 -6.08
N GLN A 98 6.54 -8.36 -5.25
CA GLN A 98 6.28 -9.34 -4.19
C GLN A 98 6.10 -10.74 -4.76
N TRP A 99 5.32 -10.89 -5.84
CA TRP A 99 5.13 -12.18 -6.50
C TRP A 99 6.44 -12.78 -6.99
N PHE A 100 7.23 -11.96 -7.69
CA PHE A 100 8.54 -12.37 -8.18
C PHE A 100 9.45 -12.83 -7.03
N LYS A 101 9.55 -12.05 -5.94
CA LYS A 101 10.37 -12.39 -4.76
C LYS A 101 9.90 -13.66 -4.07
N GLU A 102 8.60 -13.89 -3.97
CA GLU A 102 8.10 -15.12 -3.35
C GLU A 102 8.40 -16.36 -4.19
N VAL A 103 8.26 -16.28 -5.52
CA VAL A 103 8.71 -17.36 -6.42
C VAL A 103 10.23 -17.52 -6.39
N GLU A 104 10.98 -16.43 -6.26
CA GLU A 104 12.44 -16.45 -6.15
C GLU A 104 12.94 -17.19 -4.90
N LYS A 105 12.19 -17.14 -3.79
CA LYS A 105 12.53 -17.79 -2.52
C LYS A 105 12.44 -19.32 -2.58
N ILE A 106 11.50 -19.86 -3.35
CA ILE A 106 11.26 -21.31 -3.45
C ILE A 106 12.16 -22.01 -4.48
N VAL A 107 12.80 -21.24 -5.35
CA VAL A 107 13.68 -21.72 -6.42
C VAL A 107 15.11 -21.92 -5.90
N ARG A 108 15.80 -22.98 -6.35
CA ARG A 108 17.19 -23.26 -5.96
C ARG A 108 18.11 -22.10 -6.37
N PRO A 109 19.13 -21.73 -5.57
CA PRO A 109 20.04 -20.62 -5.89
C PRO A 109 20.67 -20.73 -7.29
N SER A 110 21.05 -21.95 -7.70
CA SER A 110 21.63 -22.21 -9.03
C SER A 110 20.72 -21.84 -10.20
N TYR A 111 19.39 -21.80 -10.01
CA TYR A 111 18.43 -21.53 -11.09
C TYR A 111 18.19 -20.03 -11.29
N LYS A 112 18.65 -19.17 -10.37
CA LYS A 112 18.48 -17.72 -10.46
C LYS A 112 19.30 -17.12 -11.60
N ASP A 113 20.48 -17.70 -11.85
CA ASP A 113 21.41 -17.26 -12.88
C ASP A 113 21.17 -17.97 -14.23
N TRP A 114 20.17 -18.85 -14.31
CA TRP A 114 19.83 -19.51 -15.57
C TRP A 114 19.26 -18.50 -16.55
N THR A 115 19.64 -18.66 -17.82
CA THR A 115 19.15 -17.85 -18.92
C THR A 115 18.15 -18.61 -19.79
N ASN A 116 17.19 -17.88 -20.34
CA ASN A 116 16.28 -18.38 -21.38
C ASN A 116 16.97 -18.39 -22.76
N CYS A 117 16.27 -18.82 -23.81
CA CYS A 117 16.78 -18.85 -25.18
C CYS A 117 17.17 -17.48 -25.75
N GLN A 118 16.75 -16.38 -25.11
CA GLN A 118 17.16 -15.01 -25.44
C GLN A 118 18.43 -14.58 -24.69
N GLY A 119 19.02 -15.44 -23.86
CA GLY A 119 20.19 -15.12 -23.05
C GLY A 119 19.91 -14.24 -21.84
N LYS A 120 18.64 -14.03 -21.46
CA LYS A 120 18.24 -13.19 -20.33
C LYS A 120 18.04 -14.03 -19.09
N THR A 121 18.45 -13.51 -17.93
CA THR A 121 18.04 -14.06 -16.63
C THR A 121 16.63 -13.58 -16.30
N ALA A 122 15.98 -14.24 -15.33
CA ALA A 122 14.64 -13.85 -14.91
C ALA A 122 14.60 -12.42 -14.33
N GLN A 123 15.65 -11.98 -13.63
CA GLN A 123 15.73 -10.60 -13.11
C GLN A 123 15.79 -9.57 -14.24
N VAL A 124 16.60 -9.82 -15.27
CA VAL A 124 16.69 -8.92 -16.44
C VAL A 124 15.36 -8.87 -17.18
N LEU A 125 14.70 -10.03 -17.35
CA LEU A 125 13.38 -10.10 -17.97
C LEU A 125 12.34 -9.31 -17.15
N PHE A 126 12.35 -9.42 -15.81
CA PHE A 126 11.42 -8.69 -14.95
C PHE A 126 11.56 -7.17 -15.12
N THR A 127 12.79 -6.67 -15.09
CA THR A 127 13.09 -5.25 -15.31
C THR A 127 12.61 -4.75 -16.68
N GLU A 128 12.76 -5.55 -17.73
CA GLU A 128 12.30 -5.18 -19.08
C GLU A 128 10.76 -5.16 -19.18
N GLU A 129 10.10 -6.22 -18.71
CA GLU A 129 8.64 -6.39 -18.78
C GLU A 129 7.88 -5.38 -17.92
N HIS A 130 8.46 -4.94 -16.80
CA HIS A 130 7.80 -4.02 -15.87
C HIS A 130 8.27 -2.56 -16.02
N LYS A 131 9.09 -2.25 -17.02
CA LYS A 131 9.66 -0.90 -17.21
C LYS A 131 8.60 0.20 -17.29
N ASP A 132 7.49 -0.05 -17.99
CA ASP A 132 6.42 0.94 -18.12
C ASP A 132 5.57 1.02 -16.85
N LEU A 133 5.34 -0.11 -16.18
CA LEU A 133 4.65 -0.14 -14.89
C LEU A 133 5.43 0.62 -13.80
N VAL A 134 6.77 0.54 -13.79
CA VAL A 134 7.63 1.35 -12.91
C VAL A 134 7.44 2.84 -13.17
N LYS A 135 7.40 3.28 -14.42
CA LYS A 135 7.17 4.69 -14.78
C LYS A 135 5.78 5.16 -14.35
N GLU A 136 4.76 4.34 -14.60
CA GLU A 136 3.38 4.65 -14.19
C GLU A 136 3.25 4.68 -12.66
N GLY A 137 3.91 3.75 -11.96
CA GLY A 137 3.98 3.72 -10.50
C GLY A 137 4.71 4.93 -9.93
N GLU A 138 5.84 5.33 -10.51
CA GLU A 138 6.56 6.55 -10.15
C GLU A 138 5.67 7.78 -10.32
N LYS A 139 5.00 7.90 -11.47
CA LYS A 139 4.06 9.00 -11.74
C LYS A 139 2.93 9.03 -10.72
N TRP A 140 2.27 7.89 -10.47
CA TRP A 140 1.19 7.79 -9.51
C TRP A 140 1.63 8.23 -8.10
N MET A 141 2.82 7.82 -7.67
CA MET A 141 3.37 8.21 -6.37
C MET A 141 3.71 9.70 -6.30
N LYS A 142 4.31 10.26 -7.36
CA LYS A 142 4.63 11.70 -7.43
C LYS A 142 3.38 12.56 -7.44
N ASP A 143 2.36 12.19 -8.20
CA ASP A 143 1.09 12.92 -8.29
C ASP A 143 0.35 12.90 -6.94
N THR A 144 0.32 11.74 -6.28
CA THR A 144 -0.26 11.57 -4.94
C THR A 144 0.51 12.39 -3.91
N ALA A 145 1.85 12.25 -3.87
CA ALA A 145 2.69 12.96 -2.92
C ALA A 145 2.60 14.48 -3.09
N THR A 146 2.56 14.97 -4.33
CA THR A 146 2.42 16.41 -4.61
C THR A 146 1.09 16.93 -4.09
N SER A 147 0.00 16.23 -4.40
CA SER A 147 -1.35 16.63 -3.98
C SER A 147 -1.49 16.64 -2.46
N CYS A 148 -1.03 15.59 -1.77
CA CYS A 148 -1.06 15.54 -0.30
C CYS A 148 -0.09 16.53 0.36
N MET A 149 1.07 16.79 -0.24
CA MET A 149 2.01 17.81 0.24
C MET A 149 1.40 19.22 0.17
N LEU A 150 0.67 19.55 -0.89
CA LEU A 150 -0.03 20.84 -0.99
C LEU A 150 -1.06 21.01 0.13
N VAL A 151 -1.86 19.97 0.39
CA VAL A 151 -2.82 19.98 1.50
C VAL A 151 -2.10 20.11 2.86
N ALA A 152 -1.05 19.34 3.09
CA ALA A 152 -0.25 19.41 4.32
C ALA A 152 0.38 20.80 4.52
N THR A 153 0.89 21.40 3.46
CA THR A 153 1.48 22.74 3.49
C THR A 153 0.41 23.79 3.81
N LEU A 154 -0.79 23.68 3.23
CA LEU A 154 -1.92 24.56 3.55
C LEU A 154 -2.35 24.44 5.01
N VAL A 155 -2.42 23.21 5.54
CA VAL A 155 -2.72 23.00 6.97
C VAL A 155 -1.63 23.63 7.84
N ALA A 156 -0.36 23.41 7.53
CA ALA A 156 0.75 24.01 8.27
C ALA A 156 0.68 25.54 8.28
N THR A 157 0.37 26.18 7.15
CA THR A 157 0.30 27.65 7.07
C THR A 157 -0.88 28.21 7.86
N ILE A 158 -2.06 27.57 7.80
CA ILE A 158 -3.26 27.99 8.55
C ILE A 158 -3.01 27.88 10.06
N VAL A 159 -2.50 26.74 10.50
CA VAL A 159 -2.22 26.47 11.92
C VAL A 159 -1.10 27.38 12.43
N PHE A 160 -0.02 27.55 11.67
CA PHE A 160 1.05 28.48 12.02
C PHE A 160 0.54 29.92 12.19
N ALA A 161 -0.34 30.39 11.31
CA ALA A 161 -0.95 31.70 11.46
C ALA A 161 -1.81 31.78 12.73
N ALA A 162 -2.62 30.75 13.00
CA ALA A 162 -3.49 30.66 14.18
C ALA A 162 -2.71 30.70 15.51
N ALA A 163 -1.50 30.12 15.55
CA ALA A 163 -0.61 30.20 16.71
C ALA A 163 -0.26 31.64 17.12
N PHE A 164 -0.21 32.57 16.15
CA PHE A 164 0.11 33.98 16.39
C PHE A 164 -1.13 34.89 16.38
N THR A 165 -2.23 34.47 15.74
CA THR A 165 -3.52 35.17 15.76
C THR A 165 -4.45 34.56 16.81
N ILE A 166 -3.93 34.47 18.03
CA ILE A 166 -4.53 33.77 19.15
C ILE A 166 -5.97 34.27 19.43
N PRO A 167 -6.96 33.37 19.63
CA PRO A 167 -8.33 33.73 19.96
C PRO A 167 -8.39 34.60 21.22
N GLY A 168 -9.00 35.79 21.10
CA GLY A 168 -9.12 36.75 22.19
C GLY A 168 -7.95 37.72 22.35
N GLY A 169 -6.84 37.50 21.64
CA GLY A 169 -5.68 38.39 21.66
C GLY A 169 -4.84 38.32 22.94
N ASN A 170 -3.87 39.24 23.02
CA ASN A 170 -2.92 39.34 24.11
C ASN A 170 -3.23 40.53 25.01
N ASP A 171 -2.88 40.41 26.29
CA ASP A 171 -2.96 41.53 27.24
C ASP A 171 -1.92 42.60 26.87
N ASN A 172 -2.41 43.83 26.66
CA ASN A 172 -1.67 44.99 26.10
C ASN A 172 -0.41 45.37 26.91
N GLY A 173 -0.26 44.91 28.15
CA GLY A 173 0.90 45.20 28.99
C GLY A 173 1.97 44.11 29.06
N ARG A 174 1.65 42.85 28.72
CA ARG A 174 2.55 41.69 28.98
C ARG A 174 2.73 40.73 27.80
N GLY A 175 1.89 40.85 26.76
CA GLY A 175 1.92 39.92 25.62
C GLY A 175 1.43 38.50 25.98
N ILE A 176 0.81 38.33 27.16
CA ILE A 176 0.28 37.04 27.62
C ILE A 176 -1.13 36.89 27.06
N PRO A 177 -1.50 35.72 26.52
CA PRO A 177 -2.86 35.49 26.03
C PRO A 177 -3.91 35.67 27.12
N ILE A 178 -4.97 36.44 26.83
CA ILE A 178 -6.01 36.81 27.81
C ILE A 178 -6.71 35.57 28.36
N PHE A 179 -6.92 34.56 27.50
CA PHE A 179 -7.61 33.32 27.86
C PHE A 179 -6.68 32.20 28.39
N LEU A 180 -5.41 32.47 28.70
CA LEU A 180 -4.43 31.44 29.09
C LEU A 180 -4.87 30.54 30.25
N LYS A 181 -5.70 31.06 31.17
CA LYS A 181 -6.20 30.32 32.34
C LYS A 181 -7.30 29.32 32.00
N TYR A 182 -7.97 29.46 30.86
CA TYR A 182 -9.11 28.62 30.48
C TYR A 182 -8.64 27.31 29.84
N ASN A 183 -9.32 26.22 30.18
CA ASN A 183 -8.98 24.89 29.64
C ASN A 183 -9.09 24.85 28.11
N SER A 184 -10.09 25.51 27.52
CA SER A 184 -10.27 25.59 26.06
C SER A 184 -9.06 26.22 25.36
N PHE A 185 -8.41 27.21 25.98
CA PHE A 185 -7.20 27.82 25.45
C PHE A 185 -6.00 26.87 25.45
N LYS A 186 -5.83 26.10 26.54
CA LYS A 186 -4.78 25.09 26.61
C LYS A 186 -4.99 24.00 25.57
N VAL A 187 -6.24 23.57 25.35
CA VAL A 187 -6.59 22.62 24.28
C VAL A 187 -6.27 23.20 22.90
N PHE A 188 -6.61 24.47 22.66
CA PHE A 188 -6.30 25.17 21.42
C PHE A 188 -4.79 25.14 21.13
N ILE A 189 -3.96 25.68 22.04
CA ILE A 189 -2.52 25.84 21.76
C ILE A 189 -1.78 24.50 21.62
N VAL A 190 -2.17 23.49 22.40
CA VAL A 190 -1.58 22.14 22.30
C VAL A 190 -1.99 21.46 21.00
N SER A 191 -3.27 21.53 20.63
CA SER A 191 -3.78 20.92 19.40
C SER A 191 -3.21 21.61 18.16
N ASP A 192 -3.07 22.93 18.20
CA ASP A 192 -2.46 23.75 17.16
C ASP A 192 -0.98 23.35 16.95
N ALA A 193 -0.19 23.27 18.03
CA ALA A 193 1.20 22.80 17.95
C ALA A 193 1.31 21.37 17.38
N LEU A 194 0.45 20.44 17.83
CA LEU A 194 0.42 19.07 17.30
C LEU A 194 0.07 19.04 15.81
N ALA A 195 -0.89 19.86 15.38
CA ALA A 195 -1.28 19.98 13.99
C ALA A 195 -0.11 20.48 13.13
N LEU A 196 0.61 21.50 13.60
CA LEU A 196 1.72 22.12 12.89
C LEU A 196 2.89 21.16 12.71
N PHE A 197 3.37 20.54 13.79
CA PHE A 197 4.50 19.61 13.71
C PHE A 197 4.16 18.40 12.85
N SER A 198 2.94 17.88 12.96
CA SER A 198 2.49 16.75 12.16
C SER A 198 2.35 17.09 10.68
N ALA A 199 1.82 18.28 10.35
CA ALA A 199 1.79 18.76 8.97
C ALA A 199 3.21 18.91 8.40
N ALA A 200 4.15 19.46 9.17
CA ALA A 200 5.54 19.60 8.75
C ALA A 200 6.20 18.23 8.51
N THR A 201 5.98 17.24 9.39
CA THR A 201 6.45 15.86 9.18
C THR A 201 5.86 15.27 7.91
N SER A 202 4.56 15.45 7.68
CA SER A 202 3.88 14.99 6.47
C SER A 202 4.49 15.59 5.19
N VAL A 203 4.74 16.91 5.17
CA VAL A 203 5.42 17.60 4.06
C VAL A 203 6.80 17.00 3.79
N LEU A 204 7.61 16.77 4.83
CA LEU A 204 8.94 16.18 4.67
C LEU A 204 8.90 14.75 4.11
N MET A 205 7.91 13.94 4.52
CA MET A 205 7.73 12.59 4.00
C MET A 205 7.33 12.59 2.53
N PHE A 206 6.38 13.45 2.13
CA PHE A 206 6.02 13.61 0.72
C PHE A 206 7.17 14.17 -0.11
N LEU A 207 7.99 15.07 0.45
CA LEU A 207 9.18 15.57 -0.23
C LEU A 207 10.23 14.47 -0.42
N SER A 208 10.36 13.57 0.56
CA SER A 208 11.20 12.38 0.42
C SER A 208 10.74 11.46 -0.72
N ILE A 209 9.43 11.39 -1.00
CA ILE A 209 8.89 10.64 -2.15
C ILE A 209 9.29 11.32 -3.47
N LEU A 210 9.13 12.65 -3.57
CA LEU A 210 9.49 13.39 -4.79
C LEU A 210 11.00 13.32 -5.12
N THR A 211 11.84 13.18 -4.10
CA THR A 211 13.31 13.13 -4.23
C THR A 211 13.89 11.71 -4.28
N SER A 212 13.05 10.68 -4.22
CA SER A 212 13.48 9.28 -4.29
C SER A 212 13.96 8.89 -5.71
N ARG A 213 14.81 7.85 -5.79
CA ARG A 213 15.37 7.37 -7.06
C ARG A 213 14.43 6.44 -7.86
N TYR A 214 13.37 5.93 -7.23
CA TYR A 214 12.39 5.02 -7.83
C TYR A 214 13.02 3.76 -8.45
N GLY A 215 13.92 3.11 -7.73
CA GLY A 215 14.36 1.76 -8.11
C GLY A 215 13.21 0.77 -7.96
N GLU A 216 13.19 -0.30 -8.76
CA GLU A 216 12.17 -1.36 -8.66
C GLU A 216 12.00 -1.86 -7.22
N GLU A 217 13.10 -2.20 -6.55
CA GLU A 217 13.12 -2.67 -5.16
C GLU A 217 12.56 -1.66 -4.15
N ASP A 218 12.57 -0.36 -4.46
CA ASP A 218 12.03 0.67 -3.57
C ASP A 218 10.50 0.53 -3.44
N PHE A 219 9.81 0.00 -4.47
CA PHE A 219 8.36 -0.23 -4.48
C PHE A 219 7.91 -1.32 -3.50
N LEU A 220 8.80 -2.21 -3.04
CA LEU A 220 8.43 -3.24 -2.08
C LEU A 220 8.02 -2.66 -0.73
N LYS A 221 8.82 -1.72 -0.21
CA LYS A 221 8.68 -1.27 1.17
C LYS A 221 9.05 0.18 1.39
N SER A 222 10.17 0.66 0.84
CA SER A 222 10.69 2.01 1.09
C SER A 222 9.67 3.07 0.68
N LEU A 223 9.22 3.02 -0.57
CA LEU A 223 8.28 3.98 -1.16
C LEU A 223 6.88 3.91 -0.51
N PRO A 224 6.24 2.74 -0.38
CA PRO A 224 4.96 2.62 0.34
C PRO A 224 5.03 3.11 1.80
N THR A 225 6.12 2.82 2.51
CA THR A 225 6.29 3.27 3.90
C THR A 225 6.33 4.79 4.02
N LYS A 226 7.00 5.48 3.09
CA LYS A 226 7.00 6.94 3.07
C LYS A 226 5.59 7.51 2.85
N ILE A 227 4.79 6.90 1.95
CA ILE A 227 3.39 7.31 1.72
C ILE A 227 2.57 7.08 2.99
N ILE A 228 2.69 5.91 3.62
CA ILE A 228 1.96 5.56 4.86
C ILE A 228 2.24 6.59 5.94
N ILE A 229 3.51 6.88 6.23
CA ILE A 229 3.89 7.86 7.26
C ILE A 229 3.36 9.25 6.89
N GLY A 230 3.54 9.68 5.63
CA GLY A 230 3.04 10.99 5.16
C GLY A 230 1.53 11.16 5.33
N LEU A 231 0.74 10.15 4.94
CA LEU A 231 -0.72 10.14 5.09
C LEU A 231 -1.17 10.07 6.54
N ALA A 232 -0.51 9.26 7.38
CA ALA A 232 -0.84 9.14 8.80
C ALA A 232 -0.67 10.48 9.55
N PHE A 233 0.46 11.16 9.33
CA PHE A 233 0.71 12.47 9.92
C PHE A 233 -0.20 13.56 9.35
N LEU A 234 -0.58 13.48 8.07
CA LEU A 234 -1.56 14.39 7.47
C LEU A 234 -2.94 14.23 8.12
N PHE A 235 -3.40 12.98 8.27
CA PHE A 235 -4.68 12.67 8.91
C PHE A 235 -4.71 13.18 10.35
N PHE A 236 -3.65 12.88 11.11
CA PHE A 236 -3.52 13.34 12.48
C PHE A 236 -3.51 14.87 12.56
N SER A 237 -2.78 15.54 11.66
CA SER A 237 -2.73 17.01 11.59
C SER A 237 -4.11 17.62 11.35
N ILE A 238 -4.86 17.13 10.36
CA ILE A 238 -6.22 17.62 10.05
C ILE A 238 -7.15 17.42 11.26
N ALA A 239 -7.10 16.26 11.91
CA ALA A 239 -7.92 15.99 13.10
C ALA A 239 -7.59 16.99 14.24
N THR A 240 -6.30 17.19 14.54
CA THR A 240 -5.87 18.14 15.57
C THR A 240 -6.19 19.60 15.22
N MET A 241 -6.09 19.99 13.94
CA MET A 241 -6.50 21.31 13.45
C MET A 241 -8.00 21.55 13.69
N MET A 242 -8.85 20.55 13.43
CA MET A 242 -10.30 20.68 13.67
C MET A 242 -10.63 20.80 15.17
N ILE A 243 -9.87 20.12 16.04
CA ILE A 243 -9.97 20.28 17.49
C ILE A 243 -9.55 21.70 17.91
N ALA A 244 -8.43 22.20 17.39
CA ALA A 244 -7.96 23.57 17.65
C ALA A 244 -9.01 24.60 17.21
N PHE A 245 -9.55 24.46 15.99
CA PHE A 245 -10.61 25.33 15.49
C PHE A 245 -11.87 25.31 16.36
N SER A 246 -12.30 24.13 16.81
CA SER A 246 -13.45 23.99 17.70
C SER A 246 -13.22 24.65 19.06
N ALA A 247 -12.00 24.52 19.61
CA ALA A 247 -11.60 25.17 20.85
C ALA A 247 -11.54 26.70 20.70
N ALA A 248 -11.00 27.20 19.58
CA ALA A 248 -10.95 28.62 19.26
C ALA A 248 -12.35 29.23 19.17
N LEU A 249 -13.28 28.58 18.46
CA LEU A 249 -14.68 29.03 18.38
C LEU A 249 -15.36 28.99 19.76
N SER A 250 -15.09 27.96 20.56
CA SER A 250 -15.65 27.86 21.92
C SER A 250 -15.20 29.03 22.80
N ILE A 251 -13.95 29.50 22.65
CA ILE A 251 -13.45 30.68 23.36
C ILE A 251 -14.19 31.93 22.89
N ILE A 252 -14.32 32.14 21.57
CA ILE A 252 -14.96 33.32 20.97
C ILE A 252 -16.45 33.40 21.34
N LEU A 253 -17.17 32.27 21.31
CA LEU A 253 -18.61 32.23 21.60
C LEU A 253 -18.95 32.06 23.10
N SER A 254 -17.95 31.85 23.96
CA SER A 254 -18.16 31.53 25.39
C SER A 254 -18.99 32.55 26.15
N GLU A 255 -18.85 33.85 25.85
CA GLU A 255 -19.58 34.90 26.57
C GLU A 255 -21.03 35.09 26.10
N SER A 256 -21.37 34.64 24.89
CA SER A 256 -22.64 35.00 24.26
C SER A 256 -23.59 33.81 24.07
N TRP A 257 -23.09 32.63 23.69
CA TRP A 257 -23.92 31.47 23.33
C TRP A 257 -23.34 30.18 23.93
N ALA A 258 -23.57 29.93 25.23
CA ALA A 258 -23.05 28.76 25.94
C ALA A 258 -23.44 27.40 25.30
N TRP A 259 -24.58 27.35 24.59
CA TRP A 259 -25.06 26.15 23.88
C TRP A 259 -24.44 25.95 22.49
N ALA A 260 -23.72 26.95 21.95
CA ALA A 260 -23.16 26.90 20.59
C ALA A 260 -21.99 25.90 20.44
N SER A 261 -21.36 25.48 21.54
CA SER A 261 -20.25 24.51 21.48
C SER A 261 -20.68 23.16 20.89
N PHE A 262 -21.92 22.72 21.15
CA PHE A 262 -22.44 21.45 20.64
C PHE A 262 -22.61 21.42 19.11
N PRO A 263 -23.33 22.38 18.46
CA PRO A 263 -23.44 22.40 17.00
C PRO A 263 -22.09 22.64 16.30
N ILE A 264 -21.18 23.41 16.90
CA ILE A 264 -19.83 23.62 16.34
C ILE A 264 -19.04 22.30 16.30
N ALA A 265 -19.05 21.54 17.41
CA ALA A 265 -18.41 20.24 17.46
C ALA A 265 -19.03 19.24 16.45
N LEU A 266 -20.35 19.28 16.28
CA LEU A 266 -21.07 18.45 15.31
C LEU A 266 -20.64 18.76 13.87
N ILE A 267 -20.56 20.05 13.52
CA ILE A 267 -20.11 20.50 12.19
C ILE A 267 -18.63 20.16 11.97
N ALA A 268 -17.78 20.32 12.99
CA ALA A 268 -16.36 19.98 12.89
C ALA A 268 -16.10 18.48 12.69
N CYS A 269 -16.98 17.62 13.21
CA CYS A 269 -16.89 16.17 13.00
C CYS A 269 -17.16 15.76 11.55
N PHE A 270 -17.95 16.53 10.80
CA PHE A 270 -18.35 16.16 9.43
C PHE A 270 -17.14 16.10 8.46
N PRO A 271 -16.27 17.13 8.34
CA PRO A 271 -15.07 17.04 7.50
C PRO A 271 -14.10 15.95 7.94
N VAL A 272 -13.92 15.73 9.25
CA VAL A 272 -13.00 14.70 9.78
C VAL A 272 -13.50 13.31 9.43
N THR A 273 -14.79 13.04 9.64
CA THR A 273 -15.41 11.76 9.30
C THR A 273 -15.43 11.52 7.80
N LEU A 274 -15.74 12.53 6.99
CA LEU A 274 -15.69 12.43 5.53
C LEU A 274 -14.28 12.13 5.03
N PHE A 275 -13.27 12.83 5.57
CA PHE A 275 -11.87 12.60 5.21
C PHE A 275 -11.42 11.19 5.63
N ALA A 276 -11.79 10.73 6.83
CA ALA A 276 -11.54 9.37 7.28
C ALA A 276 -12.18 8.35 6.32
N LEU A 277 -13.47 8.50 5.99
CA LEU A 277 -14.17 7.55 5.11
C LEU A 277 -13.56 7.46 3.70
N LEU A 278 -13.05 8.57 3.15
CA LEU A 278 -12.49 8.60 1.81
C LEU A 278 -11.03 8.11 1.76
N GLN A 279 -10.20 8.47 2.74
CA GLN A 279 -8.76 8.20 2.72
C GLN A 279 -8.36 6.90 3.44
N PHE A 280 -9.16 6.47 4.43
CA PHE A 280 -8.87 5.29 5.22
C PHE A 280 -8.85 3.98 4.41
N PRO A 281 -9.73 3.75 3.42
CA PRO A 281 -9.65 2.54 2.57
C PRO A 281 -8.32 2.44 1.82
N LEU A 282 -7.88 3.54 1.19
CA LEU A 282 -6.59 3.60 0.49
C LEU A 282 -5.42 3.39 1.47
N PHE A 283 -5.45 4.05 2.63
CA PHE A 283 -4.43 3.89 3.65
C PHE A 283 -4.31 2.43 4.11
N LEU A 284 -5.43 1.79 4.42
CA LEU A 284 -5.47 0.39 4.82
C LEU A 284 -4.97 -0.53 3.71
N GLU A 285 -5.33 -0.28 2.46
CA GLU A 285 -4.86 -1.06 1.32
C GLU A 285 -3.33 -1.02 1.19
N ILE A 286 -2.73 0.17 1.29
CA ILE A 286 -1.26 0.34 1.23
C ILE A 286 -0.57 -0.33 2.43
N VAL A 287 -1.13 -0.18 3.64
CA VAL A 287 -0.60 -0.81 4.86
C VAL A 287 -0.67 -2.34 4.77
N HIS A 288 -1.83 -2.89 4.39
CA HIS A 288 -2.02 -4.32 4.25
C HIS A 288 -1.17 -4.90 3.12
N SER A 289 -1.03 -4.19 1.98
CA SER A 289 -0.13 -4.60 0.90
C SER A 289 1.33 -4.65 1.35
N THR A 290 1.77 -3.68 2.17
CA THR A 290 3.19 -3.54 2.55
C THR A 290 3.60 -4.39 3.76
N TYR A 291 2.74 -4.48 4.77
CA TYR A 291 3.03 -5.10 6.07
C TYR A 291 2.14 -6.30 6.39
N GLY A 292 1.14 -6.58 5.56
CA GLY A 292 0.31 -7.77 5.71
C GLY A 292 1.13 -9.05 5.53
N SER A 293 0.47 -10.17 5.81
CA SER A 293 0.98 -11.49 5.43
C SER A 293 1.36 -11.53 3.94
N GLY A 294 2.44 -12.25 3.60
CA GLY A 294 2.87 -12.44 2.22
C GLY A 294 1.76 -12.95 1.30
N ILE A 295 1.99 -12.84 -0.02
CA ILE A 295 1.01 -13.20 -1.05
C ILE A 295 0.48 -14.64 -0.87
N PHE A 296 1.36 -15.55 -0.47
CA PHE A 296 1.05 -16.94 -0.24
C PHE A 296 0.57 -17.14 1.20
N LYS A 297 -0.76 -17.12 1.40
CA LYS A 297 -1.41 -17.60 2.63
C LYS A 297 -1.74 -19.09 2.53
N GLU A 298 -1.44 -19.85 3.58
CA GLU A 298 -2.11 -21.13 3.79
C GLU A 298 -3.60 -20.87 4.02
N ASP A 299 -4.44 -21.28 3.07
CA ASP A 299 -5.88 -21.18 3.18
C ASP A 299 -6.39 -22.54 3.68
N SER A 300 -6.74 -22.63 4.97
CA SER A 300 -7.07 -23.89 5.66
C SER A 300 -8.27 -24.65 5.07
N ASN A 301 -9.06 -23.98 4.23
CA ASN A 301 -10.24 -24.54 3.59
C ASN A 301 -9.92 -25.43 2.39
N TYR A 302 -8.69 -25.38 1.86
CA TYR A 302 -8.30 -26.06 0.62
C TYR A 302 -7.08 -26.95 0.83
N ARG A 303 -7.13 -27.82 1.84
CA ARG A 303 -6.13 -28.87 2.04
C ARG A 303 -6.57 -30.12 1.31
N LEU A 304 -5.66 -30.70 0.52
CA LEU A 304 -5.82 -32.05 -0.01
C LEU A 304 -5.88 -33.00 1.20
N SER A 305 -6.97 -33.76 1.31
CA SER A 305 -7.23 -34.70 2.40
C SER A 305 -6.40 -35.97 2.30
#